data_AF-A0A3D4KV45-F1
#
_entry.id   AF-A0A3D4KV45-F1
#
_cell.length_a   1.000
_cell.length_b   1.000
_cell.length_c   1.000
_cell.angle_alpha   90.00
_cell.angle_beta   90.00
_cell.angle_gamma   90.00
#
_symmetry.space_group_name_H-M   'P 1'
#
loop_
_entity.id
_entity.type
_entity.pdbx_description
1 polymer ?
#
loop_
_entity_poly.entity_id
_entity_poly.type
_entity_poly.pdbx_seq_one_letter_code
_entity_poly.pdbx_strand_id
1 'polypeptide(L)'
;YITLPMLRQTLAVTIVLNVIYGLKIFDMVYALTNGGPGHRTEVLYTAVYKMMSKGLYAEGTTISSVLFIFMVIIGFFMVKILTKDEVVE
;
A
#
# COMPACT_ATOMS: atom_id res chain seq x y z
N TYR A 1 29.84 13.30 1.59
CA TYR A 1 29.14 13.50 0.30
C TYR A 1 29.34 12.31 -0.67
N ILE A 2 29.34 11.07 -0.19
CA ILE A 2 29.56 9.86 -1.03
C ILE A 2 28.53 8.76 -0.72
N THR A 3 28.10 8.65 0.53
CA THR A 3 27.18 7.62 1.02
C THR A 3 25.76 7.70 0.45
N LEU A 4 25.17 8.90 0.36
CA LEU A 4 23.81 9.11 -0.16
C LEU A 4 23.64 8.68 -1.64
N PRO A 5 24.52 9.09 -2.57
CA PRO A 5 24.47 8.63 -3.96
C PRO A 5 24.63 7.12 -4.13
N MET A 6 25.54 6.49 -3.37
CA MET A 6 25.79 5.03 -3.46
C MET A 6 24.61 4.19 -2.93
N LEU A 7 23.81 4.73 -2.01
CA LEU A 7 22.62 4.06 -1.50
C LEU A 7 21.36 4.35 -2.31
N ARG A 8 21.41 5.23 -3.33
CA ARG A 8 20.23 5.67 -4.09
C ARG A 8 19.41 4.50 -4.64
N GLN A 9 20.08 3.48 -5.16
CA GLN A 9 19.43 2.28 -5.72
C GLN A 9 18.69 1.46 -4.65
N THR A 10 19.38 1.16 -3.55
CA THR A 10 18.78 0.42 -2.43
C THR A 10 17.65 1.22 -1.78
N LEU A 11 17.81 2.54 -1.65
CA LEU A 11 16.80 3.45 -1.12
C LEU A 11 15.57 3.50 -2.03
N ALA A 12 15.74 3.57 -3.34
CA ALA A 12 14.64 3.57 -4.29
C ALA A 12 13.75 2.33 -4.11
N VAL A 13 14.33 1.13 -4.16
CA VAL A 13 13.58 -0.12 -3.98
C VAL A 13 12.94 -0.20 -2.60
N THR A 14 13.68 0.17 -1.54
CA THR A 14 13.18 0.13 -0.16
C THR A 14 12.00 1.08 0.03
N ILE A 15 12.03 2.28 -0.57
CA ILE A 15 10.93 3.25 -0.51
C ILE A 15 9.69 2.68 -1.19
N VAL A 16 9.82 2.13 -2.40
CA VAL A 16 8.68 1.52 -3.11
C VAL A 16 8.05 0.42 -2.27
N LEU A 17 8.85 -0.49 -1.73
CA LEU A 17 8.35 -1.58 -0.89
C LEU A 17 7.66 -1.05 0.38
N ASN A 18 8.27 -0.11 1.09
CA ASN A 18 7.69 0.45 2.31
C ASN A 18 6.35 1.17 2.04
N VAL A 19 6.22 1.87 0.92
CA VAL A 19 4.96 2.52 0.55
C VAL A 19 3.88 1.46 0.25
N ILE A 20 4.22 0.41 -0.50
CA ILE A 20 3.28 -0.69 -0.77
C ILE A 20 2.85 -1.38 0.54
N TYR A 21 3.78 -1.63 1.46
CA TYR A 21 3.47 -2.21 2.78
C TYR A 21 2.59 -1.27 3.61
N GLY A 22 2.89 0.03 3.63
CA GLY A 22 2.08 1.03 4.33
C GLY A 22 0.64 1.11 3.81
N LEU A 23 0.44 0.97 2.49
CA LEU A 23 -0.90 0.95 1.88
C LEU A 23 -1.71 -0.32 2.25
N LYS A 24 -1.05 -1.39 2.69
CA LYS A 24 -1.66 -2.68 3.03
C LYS A 24 -1.67 -2.99 4.53
N ILE A 25 -1.41 -2.00 5.40
CA ILE A 25 -1.26 -2.12 6.87
C ILE A 25 -2.55 -2.46 7.65
N PHE A 26 -3.46 -3.20 7.03
CA PHE A 26 -4.73 -3.62 7.59
C PHE A 26 -4.60 -4.40 8.88
N ASP A 27 -3.70 -5.38 8.88
CA ASP A 27 -3.43 -6.28 9.99
C ASP A 27 -3.11 -5.53 11.28
N MET A 28 -2.19 -4.57 11.20
CA MET A 28 -1.79 -3.76 12.34
C MET A 28 -2.91 -2.82 12.80
N VAL A 29 -3.59 -2.15 11.87
CA VAL A 29 -4.69 -1.23 12.19
C VAL A 29 -5.84 -1.97 12.88
N TYR A 30 -6.21 -3.13 12.35
CA TYR A 30 -7.28 -3.95 12.90
C TYR A 30 -6.90 -4.49 14.27
N ALA A 31 -5.70 -5.07 14.42
CA ALA A 31 -5.23 -5.63 15.69
C ALA A 31 -5.17 -4.62 16.84
N LEU A 32 -4.77 -3.38 16.55
CA LEU A 32 -4.56 -2.35 17.59
C LEU A 32 -5.82 -1.52 17.87
N THR A 33 -6.60 -1.21 16.84
CA THR A 33 -7.66 -0.19 16.96
C THR A 33 -9.02 -0.64 16.43
N ASN A 34 -9.08 -1.77 15.70
CA ASN A 34 -10.27 -2.17 14.94
C ASN A 34 -10.85 -1.03 14.07
N GLY A 35 -10.01 -0.10 13.59
CA GLY A 35 -10.43 1.09 12.83
C GLY A 35 -11.02 2.23 13.68
N GLY A 36 -11.01 2.14 15.00
CA GLY A 36 -11.58 3.14 15.91
C GLY A 36 -10.62 4.26 16.35
N PRO A 37 -11.12 5.25 17.13
CA PRO A 37 -12.52 5.51 17.47
C PRO A 37 -13.22 6.30 16.36
N GLY A 38 -14.45 5.89 16.00
CA GLY A 38 -15.26 6.57 14.99
C GLY A 38 -14.69 6.52 13.57
N HIS A 39 -14.09 5.40 13.17
CA HIS A 39 -13.50 5.20 11.83
C HIS A 39 -12.23 6.04 11.53
N ARG A 40 -11.62 6.66 12.55
CA ARG A 40 -10.48 7.58 12.36
C ARG A 40 -9.17 6.91 11.94
N THR A 41 -9.00 5.63 12.25
CA THR A 41 -7.81 4.85 11.87
C THR A 41 -8.11 3.85 10.76
N GLU A 42 -9.33 3.83 10.22
CA GLU A 42 -9.68 2.88 9.16
C GLU A 42 -8.82 3.08 7.91
N VAL A 43 -8.37 1.96 7.37
CA VAL A 43 -7.71 1.87 6.07
C VAL A 43 -8.63 1.17 5.07
N LEU A 44 -8.32 1.27 3.78
CA LEU A 44 -9.19 0.74 2.72
C LEU A 44 -9.57 -0.74 2.94
N TYR A 45 -8.61 -1.53 3.44
CA TYR A 45 -8.81 -2.94 3.76
C TYR A 45 -9.62 -3.21 5.05
N THR A 46 -9.68 -2.28 6.03
CA THR A 46 -10.56 -2.48 7.20
C THR A 46 -12.03 -2.39 6.81
N ALA A 47 -12.37 -1.52 5.85
CA ALA A 47 -13.72 -1.43 5.31
C ALA A 47 -14.12 -2.70 4.54
N VAL A 48 -13.22 -3.22 3.70
CA VAL A 48 -13.39 -4.50 2.99
C VAL A 48 -13.65 -5.64 3.97
N TYR A 49 -12.81 -5.76 4.99
CA TYR A 49 -12.93 -6.80 6.00
C TYR A 49 -14.29 -6.74 6.69
N LYS A 50 -14.73 -5.54 7.10
CA LYS A 50 -16.03 -5.33 7.71
C LYS A 50 -17.21 -5.74 6.82
N MET A 51 -17.12 -5.54 5.50
CA MET A 51 -18.15 -5.98 4.55
C MET A 51 -18.16 -7.49 4.38
N MET A 52 -16.99 -8.13 4.29
CA MET A 52 -16.88 -9.59 4.24
C MET A 52 -17.39 -10.24 5.54
N SER A 53 -17.10 -9.65 6.71
CA SER A 53 -17.62 -10.13 8.00
C SER A 53 -19.14 -10.02 8.12
N LYS A 54 -19.80 -9.14 7.35
CA LYS A 54 -21.27 -9.03 7.28
C LYS A 54 -21.92 -10.02 6.31
N GLY A 55 -21.13 -10.87 5.64
CA GLY A 55 -21.63 -11.81 4.62
C GLY A 55 -21.78 -11.20 3.22
N LEU A 56 -21.38 -9.94 3.03
CA LEU A 56 -21.43 -9.24 1.73
C LEU A 56 -20.16 -9.53 0.92
N TYR A 57 -19.97 -10.80 0.55
CA TYR A 57 -18.74 -11.24 -0.13
C TYR A 57 -18.56 -10.63 -1.53
N ALA A 58 -19.65 -10.43 -2.27
CA ALA A 58 -19.61 -9.81 -3.59
C ALA A 58 -19.08 -8.38 -3.52
N GLU A 59 -19.65 -7.55 -2.64
CA GLU A 59 -19.22 -6.17 -2.42
C GLU A 59 -17.78 -6.09 -1.91
N GLY A 60 -17.43 -6.92 -0.92
CA GLY A 60 -16.06 -6.97 -0.38
C GLY A 60 -15.03 -7.34 -1.46
N THR A 61 -15.38 -8.27 -2.36
CA THR A 61 -14.50 -8.69 -3.47
C THR A 61 -14.38 -7.58 -4.52
N THR A 62 -15.49 -6.93 -4.92
CA THR A 62 -15.46 -5.81 -5.87
C THR A 62 -14.55 -4.68 -5.38
N ILE A 63 -14.69 -4.28 -4.12
CA ILE A 63 -13.85 -3.22 -3.53
C ILE A 63 -12.39 -3.69 -3.48
N SER A 64 -12.13 -4.93 -3.08
CA SER A 64 -10.77 -5.49 -3.06
C SER A 64 -10.10 -5.49 -4.44
N SER A 65 -10.83 -5.83 -5.49
CA SER A 65 -10.32 -5.83 -6.87
C SER A 65 -10.03 -4.41 -7.36
N VAL A 66 -10.89 -3.43 -7.05
CA VAL A 66 -10.63 -2.02 -7.37
C VAL A 66 -9.38 -1.50 -6.64
N LEU A 67 -9.24 -1.83 -5.36
CA LEU A 67 -8.05 -1.48 -4.57
C LEU A 67 -6.79 -2.14 -5.11
N PHE A 68 -6.88 -3.38 -5.57
CA PHE A 68 -5.78 -4.07 -6.24
C PHE A 68 -5.30 -3.31 -7.48
N ILE A 69 -6.23 -2.93 -8.37
CA ILE A 69 -5.89 -2.15 -9.58
C ILE A 69 -5.25 -0.81 -9.18
N PHE A 70 -5.81 -0.11 -8.19
CA PHE A 70 -5.28 1.16 -7.70
C PHE A 70 -3.84 1.02 -7.17
N MET A 71 -3.56 -0.02 -6.37
CA MET A 71 -2.20 -0.29 -5.87
C MET A 71 -1.23 -0.66 -6.99
N VAL A 72 -1.67 -1.42 -8.00
CA VAL A 72 -0.84 -1.74 -9.18
C VAL A 72 -0.47 -0.46 -9.93
N ILE A 73 -1.42 0.45 -10.13
CA ILE A 73 -1.16 1.74 -10.78
C ILE A 73 -0.14 2.54 -9.98
N ILE A 74 -0.34 2.72 -8.66
CA ILE A 74 0.61 3.45 -7.81
C ILE A 74 1.98 2.80 -7.82
N GLY A 75 2.06 1.48 -7.64
CA GLY A 75 3.30 0.72 -7.64
C GLY A 75 4.06 0.87 -8.95
N PHE A 76 3.34 0.74 -10.08
CA PHE A 76 3.92 0.93 -11.41
C PHE A 76 4.48 2.35 -11.61
N PHE A 77 3.72 3.38 -11.24
CA PHE A 77 4.19 4.77 -11.33
C PHE A 77 5.37 5.03 -10.40
N MET A 78 5.36 4.51 -9.17
CA MET A 78 6.46 4.66 -8.22
C MET A 78 7.75 4.02 -8.75
N VAL A 79 7.68 2.77 -9.20
CA VAL A 79 8.84 2.10 -9.81
C VAL A 79 9.31 2.89 -11.04
N LYS A 80 8.39 3.28 -11.92
CA LYS A 80 8.75 4.04 -13.13
C LYS A 80 9.43 5.38 -12.83
N ILE A 81 9.08 6.07 -11.75
CA ILE A 81 9.68 7.36 -11.38
C ILE A 81 11.02 7.15 -10.66
N LEU A 82 11.06 6.28 -9.65
CA LEU A 82 12.25 6.07 -8.82
C LEU A 82 13.36 5.30 -9.55
N THR A 83 13.01 4.38 -10.43
CA THR A 83 13.96 3.58 -11.23
C THR A 83 14.30 4.27 -12.56
N LYS A 84 13.65 5.39 -12.92
CA LYS A 84 13.91 6.08 -14.21
C LYS A 84 15.36 6.51 -14.37
N ASP A 85 15.99 6.94 -13.29
CA ASP A 85 17.38 7.39 -13.27
C ASP A 85 18.38 6.22 -13.16
N GLU A 86 17.89 4.98 -13.16
CA GLU A 86 18.69 3.74 -13.15
C GLU A 86 18.83 3.13 -14.55
N VAL A 87 17.93 3.45 -15.50
CA VAL A 87 17.98 2.94 -16.89
C VAL A 87 18.75 3.87 -17.84
N VAL A 88 19.40 4.90 -17.28
CA VAL A 88 20.31 5.79 -18.01
C VAL A 88 21.73 5.51 -17.55
N GLU A 89 22.15 4.25 -17.68
CA GLU A 89 23.55 3.84 -17.74
C GLU A 89 23.70 2.63 -18.67
#